data_AF-U6DWI7-F1
#
_entry.id   AF-U6DWI7-F1
#
_cell.length_a   1.000
_cell.length_b   1.000
_cell.length_c   1.000
_cell.angle_alpha   90.00
_cell.angle_beta   90.00
_cell.angle_gamma   90.00
#
_symmetry.space_group_name_H-M   'P 1'
#
loop_
_entity.id
_entity.type
_entity.pdbx_description
1 polymer ?
#
loop_
_entity_poly.entity_id
_entity_poly.type
_entity_poly.pdbx_seq_one_letter_code
_entity_poly.pdbx_strand_id
1 'polypeptide(L)'
;ALPSSQKFSGLDLLLAFNVGIEVQGQLMHFSKEASDIPKRFHPPSVVGTLGSAAAASKLLRLSMAKSQEALAIAVSYAGAPMANAATQTKPLHMGNAARHGMESAFLAMLGLQGNKQILDMQTGFGAFYANYSPQALPDLDSHTWLLGQQDVAFKRFPAHLA
;
A
#
# COMPACT_ATOMS: atom_id res chain seq x y z
N ALA A 1 3.55 10.41 15.80
CA ALA A 1 4.81 10.89 15.20
C ALA A 1 4.56 11.75 13.95
N LEU A 2 3.53 12.60 13.94
CA LEU A 2 3.31 13.64 12.92
C LEU A 2 3.66 14.98 13.59
N PRO A 3 4.29 15.94 12.89
CA PRO A 3 4.65 17.22 13.49
C PRO A 3 3.42 17.95 14.05
N SER A 4 3.53 18.51 15.25
CA SER A 4 2.51 19.36 15.88
C SER A 4 2.38 20.67 15.07
N SER A 5 1.22 21.20 14.71
CA SER A 5 -0.16 20.92 15.13
C SER A 5 -1.12 21.10 13.94
N GLN A 6 -1.13 20.16 12.99
CA GLN A 6 -2.25 20.06 12.07
C GLN A 6 -3.39 19.33 12.79
N LYS A 7 -4.46 20.05 13.11
CA LYS A 7 -5.66 19.42 13.66
C LYS A 7 -6.28 18.58 12.55
N PHE A 8 -6.28 17.27 12.73
CA PHE A 8 -6.99 16.34 11.86
C PHE A 8 -8.38 16.07 12.44
N SER A 9 -9.40 16.16 11.59
CA SER A 9 -10.74 15.70 11.92
C SER A 9 -10.84 14.17 11.79
N GLY A 10 -11.91 13.58 12.32
CA GLY A 10 -12.23 12.18 12.05
C GLY A 10 -12.43 11.90 10.56
N LEU A 11 -12.92 12.89 9.79
CA LEU A 11 -13.08 12.77 8.33
C LEU A 11 -11.72 12.76 7.60
N ASP A 12 -10.73 13.54 8.06
CA ASP A 12 -9.38 13.47 7.51
C ASP A 12 -8.78 12.06 7.71
N LEU A 13 -9.00 11.47 8.90
CA LEU A 13 -8.56 10.13 9.22
C LEU A 13 -9.25 9.07 8.36
N LEU A 14 -10.59 9.12 8.25
CA LEU A 14 -11.37 8.20 7.42
C LEU A 14 -10.97 8.30 5.94
N LEU A 15 -10.74 9.51 5.43
CA LEU A 15 -10.31 9.70 4.05
C LEU A 15 -8.92 9.12 3.81
N ALA A 16 -7.94 9.41 4.67
CA ALA A 16 -6.60 8.85 4.56
C ALA A 16 -6.60 7.32 4.67
N PHE A 17 -7.40 6.77 5.58
CA PHE A 17 -7.59 5.33 5.72
C PHE A 17 -8.14 4.70 4.44
N ASN A 18 -9.24 5.24 3.89
CA ASN A 18 -9.84 4.71 2.66
C ASN A 18 -8.91 4.83 1.46
N VAL A 19 -8.15 5.92 1.32
CA VAL A 19 -7.12 6.05 0.27
C VAL A 19 -6.07 4.94 0.39
N GLY A 20 -5.62 4.62 1.60
CA GLY A 20 -4.68 3.51 1.81
C GLY A 20 -5.25 2.14 1.45
N ILE A 21 -6.52 1.89 1.74
CA ILE A 21 -7.24 0.65 1.37
C ILE A 21 -7.41 0.57 -0.16
N GLU A 22 -7.84 1.66 -0.78
CA GLU A 22 -8.07 1.76 -2.22
C GLU A 22 -6.79 1.47 -3.00
N VAL A 23 -5.67 2.12 -2.63
CA VAL A 23 -4.37 1.89 -3.26
C VAL A 23 -3.95 0.43 -3.14
N GLN A 24 -4.17 -0.21 -1.99
CA GLN A 24 -3.85 -1.64 -1.82
C GLN A 24 -4.64 -2.52 -2.77
N GLY A 25 -5.95 -2.33 -2.83
CA GLY A 25 -6.84 -3.12 -3.70
C GLY A 25 -6.52 -2.94 -5.17
N GLN A 26 -6.35 -1.69 -5.61
CA GLN A 26 -6.03 -1.38 -7.01
C GLN A 26 -4.71 -2.02 -7.45
N LEU A 27 -3.67 -1.96 -6.60
CA LEU A 27 -2.39 -2.59 -6.89
C LEU A 27 -2.48 -4.12 -6.98
N MET A 28 -3.37 -4.75 -6.20
CA MET A 28 -3.58 -6.21 -6.30
C MET A 28 -4.23 -6.60 -7.63
N HIS A 29 -5.08 -5.76 -8.22
CA HIS A 29 -5.68 -6.04 -9.54
C HIS A 29 -4.67 -6.01 -10.70
N PHE A 30 -3.44 -5.55 -10.47
CA PHE A 30 -2.39 -5.56 -11.49
C PHE A 30 -1.81 -6.96 -11.77
N SER A 31 -2.17 -7.97 -10.99
CA SER A 31 -1.90 -9.36 -11.37
C SER A 31 -3.00 -10.29 -10.89
N LYS A 32 -3.43 -11.19 -11.79
CA LYS A 32 -4.41 -12.23 -11.45
C LYS A 32 -3.95 -13.15 -10.33
N GLU A 33 -2.63 -13.34 -10.16
CA GLU A 33 -2.12 -14.20 -9.09
C GLU A 33 -2.43 -13.66 -7.69
N ALA A 34 -2.72 -12.36 -7.56
CA ALA A 34 -3.07 -11.75 -6.28
C ALA A 34 -4.46 -12.20 -5.77
N SER A 35 -5.29 -12.80 -6.63
CA SER A 35 -6.57 -13.40 -6.25
C SER A 35 -6.42 -14.81 -5.68
N ASP A 36 -5.24 -15.44 -5.85
CA ASP A 36 -4.94 -16.77 -5.35
C ASP A 36 -4.19 -16.73 -4.01
N ILE A 37 -4.05 -17.89 -3.36
CA ILE A 37 -3.18 -18.01 -2.18
C ILE A 37 -1.73 -17.70 -2.59
N PRO A 38 -1.06 -16.75 -1.92
CA PRO A 38 0.27 -16.28 -2.33
C PRO A 38 1.34 -17.36 -2.16
N LYS A 39 2.18 -17.52 -3.19
CA LYS A 39 3.25 -18.53 -3.22
C LYS A 39 4.66 -17.96 -3.00
N ARG A 40 4.86 -16.67 -3.28
CA ARG A 40 6.20 -16.02 -3.26
C ARG A 40 6.31 -14.98 -2.15
N PHE A 41 5.62 -13.86 -2.31
CA PHE A 41 5.63 -12.76 -1.34
C PHE A 41 4.34 -12.72 -0.54
N HIS A 42 4.42 -12.27 0.72
CA HIS A 42 3.26 -12.06 1.58
C HIS A 42 2.60 -10.72 1.22
N PRO A 43 1.37 -10.69 0.65
CA PRO A 43 0.78 -9.46 0.11
C PRO A 43 0.73 -8.27 1.06
N PRO A 44 0.46 -8.42 2.39
CA PRO A 44 0.49 -7.30 3.32
C PRO A 44 1.84 -6.56 3.40
N SER A 45 2.96 -7.22 3.10
CA SER A 45 4.28 -6.58 3.04
C SER A 45 4.55 -5.85 1.72
N VAL A 46 3.79 -6.17 0.67
CA VAL A 46 3.93 -5.59 -0.67
C VAL A 46 2.98 -4.41 -0.78
N VAL A 47 1.69 -4.68 -0.96
CA VAL A 47 0.68 -3.61 -1.14
C VAL A 47 0.45 -2.83 0.15
N GLY A 48 0.55 -3.46 1.32
CA GLY A 48 0.35 -2.76 2.59
C GLY A 48 1.38 -1.66 2.84
N THR A 49 2.61 -1.83 2.36
CA THR A 49 3.66 -0.80 2.44
C THR A 49 3.30 0.42 1.61
N LEU A 50 2.80 0.21 0.37
CA LEU A 50 2.34 1.29 -0.51
C LEU A 50 1.04 1.93 0.00
N GLY A 51 0.10 1.14 0.54
CA GLY A 51 -1.11 1.63 1.18
C GLY A 51 -0.81 2.51 2.39
N SER A 52 0.17 2.13 3.21
CA SER A 52 0.66 2.95 4.30
C SER A 52 1.31 4.24 3.82
N ALA A 53 2.10 4.20 2.74
CA ALA A 53 2.67 5.40 2.15
C ALA A 53 1.58 6.34 1.62
N ALA A 54 0.59 5.82 0.89
CA ALA A 54 -0.52 6.59 0.36
C ALA A 54 -1.36 7.25 1.47
N ALA A 55 -1.72 6.49 2.52
CA ALA A 55 -2.46 7.01 3.67
C ALA A 55 -1.67 8.10 4.40
N ALA A 56 -0.36 7.88 4.63
CA ALA A 56 0.51 8.86 5.27
C ALA A 56 0.65 10.12 4.41
N SER A 57 0.87 9.99 3.10
CA SER A 57 0.94 11.12 2.17
C SER A 57 -0.37 11.91 2.14
N LYS A 58 -1.52 11.22 2.17
CA LYS A 58 -2.84 11.87 2.21
C LYS A 58 -3.05 12.64 3.51
N LEU A 59 -2.74 12.03 4.65
CA LEU A 59 -2.89 12.66 5.96
C LEU A 59 -1.95 13.86 6.13
N LEU A 60 -0.71 13.75 5.63
CA LEU A 60 0.28 14.84 5.60
C LEU A 60 0.00 15.89 4.52
N ARG A 61 -1.03 15.70 3.69
CA ARG A 61 -1.41 16.59 2.58
C ARG A 61 -0.22 16.89 1.64
N LEU A 62 0.55 15.85 1.32
CA LEU A 62 1.65 15.98 0.37
C LEU A 62 1.12 16.36 -1.03
N SER A 63 1.93 17.09 -1.80
CA SER A 63 1.62 17.38 -3.19
C SER A 63 1.56 16.09 -4.02
N MET A 64 0.97 16.17 -5.23
CA MET A 64 0.96 15.07 -6.18
C MET A 64 2.37 14.52 -6.43
N ALA A 65 3.34 15.39 -6.71
CA ALA A 65 4.72 15.00 -6.94
C ALA A 65 5.32 14.27 -5.74
N LYS A 66 5.16 14.79 -4.52
CA LYS A 66 5.68 14.14 -3.30
C LYS A 66 4.96 12.83 -2.97
N SER A 67 3.68 12.71 -3.29
CA SER A 67 2.94 11.45 -3.13
C SER A 67 3.46 10.38 -4.09
N GLN A 68 3.80 10.76 -5.34
CA GLN A 68 4.45 9.86 -6.29
C GLN A 68 5.83 9.41 -5.79
N GLU A 69 6.65 10.33 -5.24
CA GLU A 69 7.94 9.94 -4.65
C GLU A 69 7.77 9.00 -3.45
N ALA A 70 6.78 9.26 -2.59
CA ALA A 70 6.52 8.41 -1.42
C ALA A 70 6.20 6.97 -1.83
N LEU A 71 5.39 6.77 -2.88
CA LEU A 71 5.12 5.45 -3.44
C LEU A 71 6.39 4.83 -4.02
N ALA A 72 7.20 5.60 -4.76
CA ALA A 72 8.44 5.09 -5.35
C ALA A 72 9.47 4.65 -4.30
N ILE A 73 9.60 5.40 -3.20
CA ILE A 73 10.46 5.03 -2.07
C ILE A 73 9.89 3.78 -1.36
N ALA A 74 8.57 3.72 -1.17
CA ALA A 74 7.90 2.61 -0.50
C ALA A 74 8.08 1.27 -1.22
N VAL A 75 8.15 1.27 -2.56
CA VAL A 75 8.44 0.07 -3.36
C VAL A 75 9.79 -0.54 -2.97
N SER A 76 10.81 0.27 -2.71
CA SER A 76 12.14 -0.21 -2.30
C SER A 76 12.17 -0.82 -0.89
N TYR A 77 11.18 -0.51 -0.05
CA TYR A 77 11.00 -1.10 1.28
C TYR A 77 10.04 -2.30 1.29
N ALA A 78 9.37 -2.57 0.19
CA ALA A 78 8.30 -3.56 0.10
C ALA A 78 8.84 -4.98 -0.10
N GLY A 79 8.03 -5.96 0.32
CA GLY A 79 8.27 -7.38 0.06
C GLY A 79 8.89 -8.14 1.23
N ALA A 80 8.18 -9.18 1.64
CA ALA A 80 8.65 -10.22 2.56
C ALA A 80 8.22 -11.59 2.03
N PRO A 81 9.08 -12.62 2.09
CA PRO A 81 8.77 -13.93 1.58
C PRO A 81 7.70 -14.64 2.41
N MET A 82 6.95 -15.55 1.77
CA MET A 82 5.94 -16.39 2.44
C MET A 82 6.53 -17.39 3.44
N ALA A 83 7.83 -17.66 3.41
CA ALA A 83 8.50 -18.62 4.29
C ALA A 83 8.30 -18.33 5.80
N ASN A 84 8.08 -17.07 6.17
CA ASN A 84 7.81 -16.67 7.55
C ASN A 84 6.32 -16.62 7.92
N ALA A 85 5.41 -17.01 7.03
CA ALA A 85 3.97 -16.88 7.25
C ALA A 85 3.42 -17.77 8.39
N ALA A 86 4.18 -18.79 8.81
CA ALA A 86 3.84 -19.68 9.92
C ALA A 86 4.78 -19.52 11.14
N THR A 87 5.58 -18.46 11.17
CA THR A 87 6.52 -18.19 12.28
C THR A 87 6.09 -16.95 13.08
N GLN A 88 6.76 -16.74 14.22
CA GLN A 88 6.56 -15.55 15.05
C GLN A 88 6.95 -14.23 14.34
N THR A 89 7.66 -14.31 13.20
CA THR A 89 8.05 -13.15 12.39
C THR A 89 6.87 -12.59 11.59
N LYS A 90 5.83 -13.37 11.27
CA LYS A 90 4.70 -12.92 10.42
C LYS A 90 4.10 -11.58 10.82
N PRO A 91 3.81 -11.28 12.11
CA PRO A 91 3.22 -10.00 12.49
C PRO A 91 4.11 -8.79 12.13
N LEU A 92 5.44 -8.97 12.09
CA LEU A 92 6.37 -7.90 11.67
C LEU A 92 6.16 -7.50 10.20
N HIS A 93 5.56 -8.34 9.35
CA HIS A 93 5.26 -7.95 7.97
C HIS A 93 4.28 -6.77 7.93
N MET A 94 3.26 -6.75 8.81
CA MET A 94 2.33 -5.62 8.90
C MET A 94 2.94 -4.44 9.64
N GLY A 95 3.72 -4.70 10.71
CA GLY A 95 4.44 -3.64 11.43
C GLY A 95 5.42 -2.88 10.54
N ASN A 96 6.20 -3.59 9.74
CA ASN A 96 7.14 -3.01 8.78
C ASN A 96 6.42 -2.33 7.62
N ALA A 97 5.31 -2.87 7.12
CA ALA A 97 4.51 -2.19 6.10
C ALA A 97 4.04 -0.80 6.59
N ALA A 98 3.51 -0.72 7.81
CA ALA A 98 3.10 0.54 8.42
C ALA A 98 4.28 1.49 8.66
N ARG A 99 5.39 0.98 9.20
CA ARG A 99 6.61 1.76 9.46
C ARG A 99 7.19 2.32 8.16
N HIS A 100 7.48 1.45 7.20
CA HIS A 100 8.19 1.82 5.97
C HIS A 100 7.34 2.72 5.07
N GLY A 101 6.02 2.54 5.03
CA GLY A 101 5.15 3.47 4.31
C GLY A 101 5.20 4.88 4.89
N MET A 102 5.13 5.00 6.22
CA MET A 102 5.28 6.30 6.90
C MET A 102 6.67 6.91 6.68
N GLU A 103 7.73 6.11 6.80
CA GLU A 103 9.11 6.52 6.54
C GLU A 103 9.27 7.04 5.11
N SER A 104 8.68 6.37 4.13
CA SER A 104 8.69 6.77 2.72
C SER A 104 8.00 8.12 2.50
N ALA A 105 6.85 8.35 3.14
CA ALA A 105 6.16 9.64 3.08
C ALA A 105 6.99 10.78 3.70
N PHE A 106 7.71 10.52 4.80
CA PHE A 106 8.62 11.52 5.39
C PHE A 106 9.83 11.80 4.50
N LEU A 107 10.45 10.77 3.92
CA LEU A 107 11.57 10.94 3.00
C LEU A 107 11.15 11.75 1.75
N ALA A 108 9.99 11.45 1.18
CA ALA A 108 9.42 12.25 0.09
C ALA A 108 9.11 13.69 0.50
N MET A 109 8.63 13.90 1.73
CA MET A 109 8.39 15.23 2.28
C MET A 109 9.68 16.06 2.33
N LEU A 110 10.82 15.41 2.63
CA LEU A 110 12.16 16.00 2.64
C LEU A 110 12.80 16.11 1.25
N GLY A 111 12.15 15.61 0.19
CA GLY A 111 12.59 15.76 -1.19
C GLY A 111 13.41 14.60 -1.74
N LEU A 112 13.44 13.44 -1.06
CA LEU A 112 13.98 12.22 -1.67
C LEU A 112 13.14 11.84 -2.89
N GLN A 113 13.81 11.44 -3.98
CA GLN A 113 13.18 11.08 -5.24
C GLN A 113 13.35 9.60 -5.56
N GLY A 114 12.37 9.03 -6.26
CA GLY A 114 12.40 7.67 -6.77
C GLY A 114 12.09 7.61 -8.27
N ASN A 115 11.93 6.38 -8.78
CA ASN A 115 11.61 6.17 -10.19
C ASN A 115 10.18 6.66 -10.50
N LYS A 116 10.03 7.46 -11.56
CA LYS A 116 8.74 8.05 -11.97
C LYS A 116 7.73 7.05 -12.51
N GLN A 117 8.20 5.91 -13.01
CA GLN A 117 7.39 4.84 -13.59
C GLN A 117 7.40 3.58 -12.70
N ILE A 118 7.69 3.74 -11.41
CA ILE A 118 7.92 2.59 -10.50
C ILE A 118 6.77 1.57 -10.49
N LEU A 119 5.52 2.02 -10.71
CA LEU A 119 4.35 1.15 -10.77
C LEU A 119 4.08 0.59 -12.18
N ASP A 120 4.68 1.13 -13.22
CA ASP A 120 4.41 0.71 -14.61
C ASP A 120 5.45 -0.30 -15.12
N MET A 121 6.48 -0.57 -14.32
CA MET A 121 7.65 -1.35 -14.73
C MET A 121 7.64 -2.77 -14.15
N GLN A 122 7.95 -3.75 -15.00
CA GLN A 122 8.22 -5.15 -14.58
C GLN A 122 9.39 -5.23 -13.58
N THR A 123 10.39 -4.35 -13.73
CA THR A 123 11.55 -4.25 -12.83
C THR A 123 11.34 -3.28 -11.68
N GLY A 124 10.18 -2.62 -11.60
CA GLY A 124 9.74 -1.79 -10.48
C GLY A 124 8.88 -2.61 -9.53
N PHE A 125 7.68 -2.12 -9.22
CA PHE A 125 6.69 -2.84 -8.40
C PHE A 125 6.31 -4.21 -9.01
N GLY A 126 6.38 -4.35 -10.34
CA GLY A 126 6.15 -5.62 -11.02
C GLY A 126 7.08 -6.75 -10.59
N ALA A 127 8.23 -6.45 -9.96
CA ALA A 127 9.16 -7.45 -9.47
C ALA A 127 8.56 -8.38 -8.39
N PHE A 128 7.50 -7.93 -7.70
CA PHE A 128 6.80 -8.72 -6.69
C PHE A 128 5.75 -9.67 -7.26
N TYR A 129 5.43 -9.56 -8.55
CA TYR A 129 4.34 -10.30 -9.18
C TYR A 129 4.80 -11.11 -10.39
N ALA A 130 4.19 -12.27 -10.62
CA ALA A 130 4.19 -12.90 -11.93
C ALA A 130 3.11 -12.28 -12.83
N ASN A 131 3.36 -12.22 -14.14
CA ASN A 131 2.41 -11.72 -15.15
C ASN A 131 1.82 -10.34 -14.80
N TYR A 132 2.68 -9.43 -14.32
CA TYR A 132 2.29 -8.08 -13.92
C TYR A 132 1.72 -7.29 -15.10
N SER A 133 0.55 -6.70 -14.92
CA SER A 133 -0.24 -6.01 -15.94
C SER A 133 -0.91 -4.77 -15.32
N PRO A 134 -0.15 -3.67 -15.12
CA PRO A 134 -0.68 -2.45 -14.50
C PRO A 134 -1.76 -1.81 -15.37
N GLN A 135 -2.68 -1.10 -14.72
CA GLN A 135 -3.75 -0.36 -15.37
C GLN A 135 -3.83 1.06 -14.80
N ALA A 136 -4.17 2.02 -15.65
CA ALA A 136 -4.43 3.38 -15.19
C ALA A 136 -5.69 3.39 -14.31
N LEU A 137 -5.68 4.23 -13.27
CA LEU A 137 -6.87 4.48 -12.47
C LEU A 137 -7.89 5.28 -13.29
N PRO A 138 -9.20 5.06 -13.06
CA PRO A 138 -10.23 5.90 -13.65
C PRO A 138 -10.13 7.34 -13.13
N ASP A 139 -10.64 8.29 -13.92
CA ASP A 139 -10.80 9.67 -13.48
C ASP A 139 -11.70 9.76 -12.25
N LEU A 140 -11.46 10.75 -11.39
CA LEU A 140 -12.17 10.91 -10.11
C LEU A 140 -13.70 10.98 -10.26
N ASP A 141 -14.20 11.59 -11.34
CA ASP A 141 -15.64 11.72 -11.62
C ASP A 141 -16.30 10.37 -11.95
N SER A 142 -15.50 9.39 -12.39
CA SER A 142 -15.91 8.02 -12.71
C SER A 142 -15.44 7.00 -11.67
N HIS A 143 -14.73 7.45 -10.64
CA HIS A 143 -14.12 6.58 -9.65
C HIS A 143 -15.17 5.97 -8.72
N THR A 144 -15.06 4.65 -8.51
CA THR A 144 -15.83 3.94 -7.48
C THR A 144 -14.88 3.26 -6.53
N TRP A 145 -15.05 3.49 -5.23
CA TRP A 145 -14.26 2.85 -4.19
C TRP A 145 -14.46 1.33 -4.21
N LEU A 146 -13.37 0.58 -4.12
CA LEU A 146 -13.40 -0.88 -4.08
C LEU A 146 -14.21 -1.40 -2.89
N LEU A 147 -14.09 -0.75 -1.73
CA LEU A 147 -14.85 -1.13 -0.53
C LEU A 147 -16.37 -0.94 -0.70
N GLY A 148 -16.81 -0.14 -1.68
CA GLY A 148 -18.22 -0.02 -2.05
C GLY A 148 -18.75 -1.19 -2.89
N GLN A 149 -17.85 -2.00 -3.47
CA GLN A 149 -18.19 -3.15 -4.33
C GLN A 149 -17.77 -4.50 -3.72
N GLN A 150 -16.74 -4.50 -2.87
CA GLN A 150 -16.15 -5.67 -2.25
C GLN A 150 -15.93 -5.42 -0.76
N ASP A 151 -16.70 -6.10 0.09
CA ASP A 151 -16.56 -6.02 1.56
C ASP A 151 -15.39 -6.90 2.07
N VAL A 152 -15.02 -6.70 3.33
CA VAL A 152 -13.96 -7.45 4.02
C VAL A 152 -14.51 -8.57 4.89
N ALA A 153 -13.74 -9.63 5.06
CA ALA A 153 -14.09 -10.72 5.97
C ALA A 153 -13.65 -10.42 7.42
N PHE A 154 -14.58 -10.54 8.38
CA PHE A 154 -14.26 -10.48 9.80
C PHE A 154 -14.03 -11.88 10.38
N LYS A 155 -12.86 -12.10 10.99
CA LYS A 155 -12.52 -13.39 11.59
C LYS A 155 -13.27 -13.62 12.90
N ARG A 156 -13.79 -14.84 13.08
CA ARG A 156 -14.42 -15.26 14.35
C ARG A 156 -13.43 -15.85 15.36
N PHE A 157 -12.26 -16.28 14.90
CA PHE A 157 -11.19 -16.85 15.73
C PHE A 157 -9.82 -16.53 15.11
N PRO A 158 -8.72 -16.50 15.91
CA PRO A 158 -7.42 -16.02 15.46
C PRO A 158 -6.62 -17.05 14.64
N ALA A 159 -7.14 -17.44 13.48
CA ALA A 159 -6.49 -18.36 12.54
C ALA A 159 -6.38 -17.79 11.12
N HIS A 160 -5.86 -18.59 10.18
CA HIS A 160 -5.95 -18.29 8.75
C HIS A 160 -7.43 -18.26 8.32
N LEU A 161 -7.77 -17.41 7.35
CA LEU A 161 -9.12 -17.38 6.78
C LEU A 161 -9.30 -18.67 5.95
N ALA A 162 -10.38 -19.42 6.19
CA ALA A 162 -10.68 -20.64 5.45
C ALA A 162 -11.15 -20.33 4.02
#